data_AF-A0A1G2S6F0-F1
#
_entry.id   AF-A0A1G2S6F0-F1
#
_cell.length_a   1.000
_cell.length_b   1.000
_cell.length_c   1.000
_cell.angle_alpha   90.00
_cell.angle_beta   90.00
_cell.angle_gamma   90.00
#
_symmetry.space_group_name_H-M   'P 1'
#
loop_
_entity.id
_entity.type
_entity.pdbx_description
1 polymer ?
#
loop_
_entity_poly.entity_id
_entity_poly.type
_entity_poly.pdbx_seq_one_letter_code
_entity_poly.pdbx_strand_id
1 'polypeptide(L)'
;MNTQVIFKMDKKLKEKAMKKARAEGIPFSAVLTLATKSFVEGGLAIEVVQRPVLNDKTRKMLDRALKDIKAGKNLSPAFTNMKEMDAYLNAL
;
A
#
# COMPACT_ATOMS: atom_id res chain seq x y z
N MET A 1 -15.83 -28.59 0.99
CA MET A 1 -14.87 -29.71 0.86
C MET A 1 -13.48 -29.14 1.11
N ASN A 2 -12.69 -29.72 2.03
CA ASN A 2 -11.34 -29.25 2.32
C ASN A 2 -10.31 -30.12 1.59
N THR A 3 -9.29 -29.50 1.01
CA THR A 3 -8.21 -30.19 0.29
C THR A 3 -6.85 -29.92 0.95
N GLN A 4 -5.92 -30.86 0.81
CA GLN A 4 -4.58 -30.75 1.40
C GLN A 4 -3.62 -30.05 0.42
N VAL A 5 -2.82 -29.12 0.93
CA VAL A 5 -1.76 -28.43 0.18
C VAL A 5 -0.40 -28.81 0.76
N ILE A 6 0.48 -29.38 -0.06
CA ILE A 6 1.84 -29.80 0.31
C ILE A 6 2.83 -29.14 -0.65
N PHE A 7 3.81 -28.41 -0.12
CA PHE A 7 4.88 -27.79 -0.90
C PHE A 7 6.16 -27.70 -0.09
N LYS A 8 7.29 -27.62 -0.78
CA LYS A 8 8.62 -27.41 -0.17
C LYS A 8 8.87 -25.91 -0.04
N MET A 9 9.51 -25.50 1.06
CA MET A 9 9.99 -24.13 1.27
C MET A 9 11.31 -24.16 2.02
N ASP A 10 12.07 -23.06 1.92
CA ASP A 10 13.26 -22.88 2.74
C ASP A 10 12.94 -23.01 4.24
N LYS A 11 13.77 -23.74 4.96
CA LYS A 11 13.55 -24.05 6.38
C LYS A 11 13.58 -22.78 7.23
N LYS A 12 14.53 -21.89 6.99
CA LYS A 12 14.66 -20.65 7.77
C LYS A 12 13.49 -19.71 7.51
N LEU A 13 13.02 -19.64 6.27
CA LEU A 13 11.82 -18.88 5.89
C LEU A 13 10.58 -19.42 6.62
N LYS A 14 10.38 -20.75 6.62
CA LYS A 14 9.28 -21.41 7.34
C LYS A 14 9.27 -21.04 8.82
N GLU A 15 10.41 -21.17 9.47
CA GLU A 15 10.57 -20.89 10.90
C GLU A 15 10.27 -19.43 11.23
N LYS A 16 10.78 -18.49 10.41
CA LYS A 16 10.50 -17.06 10.58
C LYS A 16 9.02 -16.74 10.40
N ALA A 17 8.38 -17.27 9.36
CA ALA A 17 6.97 -17.04 9.10
C ALA A 17 6.08 -17.62 10.20
N MET A 18 6.39 -18.83 10.69
CA MET A 18 5.70 -19.44 11.82
C MET A 18 5.87 -18.64 13.12
N LYS A 19 7.09 -18.16 13.41
CA LYS A 19 7.35 -17.32 14.60
C LYS A 19 6.55 -16.03 14.54
N LYS A 20 6.50 -15.38 13.37
CA LYS A 20 5.70 -14.17 13.16
C LYS A 20 4.20 -14.43 13.34
N ALA A 21 3.66 -15.48 12.71
CA ALA A 21 2.25 -15.86 12.86
C ALA A 21 1.87 -16.09 14.33
N ARG A 22 2.73 -16.80 15.09
CA ARG A 22 2.53 -17.00 16.54
C ARG A 22 2.55 -15.71 17.33
N ALA A 23 3.45 -14.78 17.01
CA ALA A 23 3.49 -13.47 17.66
C ALA A 23 2.23 -12.64 17.39
N GLU A 24 1.60 -12.82 16.22
CA GLU A 24 0.32 -12.22 15.85
C GLU A 24 -0.90 -13.03 16.34
N GLY A 25 -0.70 -14.12 17.11
CA GLY A 25 -1.77 -14.91 17.70
C GLY A 25 -2.54 -15.79 16.72
N ILE A 26 -2.00 -16.04 15.52
CA ILE A 26 -2.67 -16.82 14.48
C ILE A 26 -1.85 -18.06 14.06
N PRO A 27 -2.50 -19.17 13.69
CA PRO A 27 -1.79 -20.32 13.17
C PRO A 27 -1.22 -20.03 11.78
N PHE A 28 -0.05 -20.59 11.47
CA PHE A 28 0.60 -20.40 10.17
C PHE A 28 -0.27 -20.88 8.99
N SER A 29 -1.10 -21.89 9.19
CA SER A 29 -2.08 -22.33 8.18
C SER A 29 -3.08 -21.23 7.81
N ALA A 30 -3.58 -20.46 8.80
CA ALA A 30 -4.50 -19.36 8.54
C ALA A 30 -3.83 -18.26 7.70
N VAL A 31 -2.54 -17.98 7.92
CA VAL A 31 -1.78 -17.04 7.09
C VAL A 31 -1.79 -17.49 5.63
N LEU A 32 -1.50 -18.77 5.36
CA LEU A 32 -1.48 -19.31 3.99
C LEU A 32 -2.87 -19.31 3.36
N THR A 33 -3.91 -19.64 4.11
CA THR A 33 -5.30 -19.61 3.63
C THR A 33 -5.75 -18.18 3.30
N LEU A 34 -5.46 -17.21 4.17
CA LEU A 34 -5.80 -15.81 3.97
C LEU A 34 -5.03 -15.22 2.79
N ALA A 35 -3.73 -15.52 2.67
CA ALA A 35 -2.93 -15.08 1.52
C ALA A 35 -3.47 -15.67 0.20
N THR A 36 -3.83 -16.95 0.19
CA THR A 36 -4.44 -17.61 -0.99
C THR A 36 -5.77 -16.95 -1.35
N LYS A 37 -6.63 -16.67 -0.36
CA LYS A 37 -7.91 -15.98 -0.57
C LYS A 37 -7.68 -14.58 -1.15
N SER A 38 -6.79 -13.81 -0.53
CA SER A 38 -6.44 -12.45 -0.97
C SER A 38 -5.85 -12.44 -2.38
N PHE A 39 -5.07 -13.46 -2.75
CA PHE A 39 -4.53 -13.61 -4.11
C PHE A 39 -5.63 -13.79 -5.16
N VAL A 40 -6.64 -14.64 -4.87
CA VAL A 40 -7.77 -14.87 -5.79
C VAL A 40 -8.71 -13.67 -5.85
N GLU A 41 -8.89 -12.96 -4.74
CA GLU A 41 -9.76 -11.77 -4.65
C GLU A 41 -9.09 -10.47 -5.12
N GLY A 42 -7.82 -10.53 -5.56
CA GLY A 42 -7.08 -9.36 -6.05
C GLY A 42 -6.52 -8.43 -4.96
N GLY A 43 -6.61 -8.81 -3.69
CA GLY A 43 -6.01 -8.08 -2.56
C GLY A 43 -4.51 -8.33 -2.37
N LEU A 44 -3.99 -9.42 -2.93
CA LEU A 44 -2.56 -9.75 -2.93
C LEU A 44 -2.07 -9.90 -4.38
N ALA A 45 -1.29 -8.92 -4.84
CA ALA A 45 -0.56 -9.02 -6.10
C ALA A 45 0.82 -9.65 -5.86
N ILE A 46 1.15 -10.71 -6.60
CA ILE A 46 2.50 -11.28 -6.62
C ILE A 46 3.28 -10.56 -7.72
N GLU A 47 3.93 -9.47 -7.34
CA GLU A 47 4.84 -8.71 -8.19
C GLU A 47 6.28 -8.87 -7.67
N VAL A 48 7.25 -8.84 -8.58
CA VAL A 48 8.69 -8.92 -8.25
C VAL A 48 9.12 -7.76 -7.34
N VAL A 49 8.36 -6.67 -7.34
CA VAL A 49 8.50 -5.54 -6.42
C VAL A 49 7.09 -5.06 -6.09
N GLN A 50 6.62 -5.19 -4.85
CA GLN A 50 5.36 -4.56 -4.42
C GLN A 50 5.56 -3.04 -4.43
N ARG A 51 5.32 -2.38 -5.57
CA ARG A 51 5.14 -0.93 -5.62
C ARG A 51 3.65 -0.67 -5.65
N PRO A 52 3.08 0.09 -4.71
CA PRO A 52 1.70 0.50 -4.82
C PRO A 52 1.52 1.26 -6.15
N VAL A 53 0.72 0.71 -7.05
CA VAL A 53 0.36 1.36 -8.31
C VAL A 53 -0.79 2.32 -8.03
N LEU A 54 -0.61 3.59 -8.38
CA LEU A 54 -1.69 4.58 -8.30
C LEU A 54 -2.82 4.18 -9.24
N ASN A 55 -4.07 4.27 -8.77
CA ASN A 55 -5.24 4.15 -9.65
C ASN A 55 -5.24 5.29 -10.69
N ASP A 56 -5.99 5.11 -11.79
CA ASP A 56 -5.98 6.05 -12.91
C ASP A 56 -6.43 7.46 -12.54
N LYS A 57 -7.35 7.59 -11.58
CA LYS A 57 -7.81 8.89 -11.08
C LYS A 57 -6.67 9.63 -10.38
N THR A 58 -5.97 8.96 -9.46
CA THR A 58 -4.85 9.52 -8.71
C THR A 58 -3.68 9.84 -9.63
N ARG A 59 -3.35 8.96 -10.60
CA ARG A 59 -2.30 9.22 -11.59
C ARG A 59 -2.58 10.49 -12.39
N LYS A 60 -3.78 10.61 -12.97
CA LYS A 60 -4.19 11.79 -13.74
C LYS A 60 -4.19 13.07 -12.89
N MET A 61 -4.58 12.98 -11.63
CA MET A 61 -4.57 14.12 -10.71
C MET A 61 -3.14 14.62 -10.47
N LEU A 62 -2.20 13.72 -10.17
CA LEU A 62 -0.80 14.06 -9.97
C LEU A 62 -0.14 14.59 -11.25
N ASP A 63 -0.43 13.99 -12.41
CA ASP A 63 0.09 14.47 -13.69
C ASP A 63 -0.33 15.91 -13.99
N ARG A 64 -1.58 16.29 -13.63
CA ARG A 64 -2.05 17.67 -13.75
C ARG A 64 -1.35 18.59 -12.75
N ALA A 65 -1.29 18.20 -11.48
CA ALA A 65 -0.62 18.99 -10.44
C ALA A 65 0.86 19.26 -10.79
N LEU A 66 1.58 18.26 -11.32
CA LEU A 66 2.97 18.42 -11.76
C LEU A 66 3.12 19.36 -12.96
N LYS A 67 2.16 19.35 -13.90
CA LYS A 67 2.15 20.31 -15.02
C LYS A 67 1.90 21.73 -14.52
N ASP A 68 0.96 21.89 -13.59
CA ASP A 68 0.62 23.18 -13.00
C ASP A 68 1.79 23.77 -12.21
N ILE A 69 2.47 22.96 -11.39
CA ILE A 69 3.70 23.36 -10.67
C ILE A 69 4.78 23.82 -11.66
N LYS A 70 5.06 23.04 -12.72
CA LYS A 70 6.05 23.40 -13.75
C LYS A 70 5.70 24.69 -14.49
N ALA A 71 4.41 24.95 -14.66
CA ALA A 71 3.90 26.16 -15.32
C ALA A 71 3.72 27.35 -14.37
N GLY A 72 3.98 27.19 -13.07
CA GLY A 72 3.72 28.22 -12.05
C GLY A 72 2.24 28.55 -11.88
N LYS A 73 1.33 27.62 -12.20
CA LYS A 73 -0.13 27.78 -12.13
C LYS A 73 -0.70 27.02 -10.93
N ASN A 74 -1.86 27.46 -10.43
CA ASN A 74 -2.60 26.79 -9.35
C ASN A 74 -1.76 26.51 -8.08
N LEU A 75 -0.80 27.41 -7.80
CA LEU A 75 0.01 27.37 -6.59
C LEU A 75 -0.62 28.29 -5.54
N SER A 76 -0.58 27.87 -4.28
CA SER A 76 -0.85 28.76 -3.17
C SER A 76 0.19 29.89 -3.15
N PRO A 77 -0.13 31.05 -2.54
CA PRO A 77 0.90 32.03 -2.23
C PRO A 77 1.98 31.41 -1.33
N ALA A 78 3.18 32.00 -1.35
CA ALA A 78 4.20 31.67 -0.38
C ALA A 78 3.78 32.18 1.00
N PHE A 79 3.90 31.34 2.02
CA PHE A 79 3.62 31.71 3.41
C PHE A 79 4.92 31.91 4.16
N THR A 80 4.96 32.95 4.99
CA THR A 80 6.14 33.24 5.83
C THR A 80 5.99 32.70 7.25
N ASN A 81 4.76 32.37 7.65
CA ASN A 81 4.45 31.81 8.95
C ASN A 81 3.22 30.89 8.89
N MET A 82 3.09 30.03 9.91
CA MET A 82 2.02 29.03 10.01
C MET A 82 0.63 29.67 10.10
N LYS A 83 0.50 30.83 10.74
CA LYS A 83 -0.79 31.52 10.92
C LYS A 83 -1.37 32.00 9.58
N GLU A 84 -0.54 32.51 8.68
CA GLU A 84 -0.93 32.88 7.31
C GLU A 84 -1.36 31.66 6.50
N MET A 85 -0.60 30.56 6.60
CA MET A 85 -0.93 29.30 5.93
C MET A 85 -2.29 28.76 6.41
N ASP A 86 -2.50 28.68 7.73
CA ASP A 86 -3.75 28.19 8.30
C ASP A 86 -4.94 29.06 7.90
N ALA A 87 -4.79 30.39 7.93
CA ALA A 87 -5.85 31.31 7.53
C ALA A 87 -6.24 31.12 6.04
N TYR A 88 -5.25 30.91 5.17
CA TYR A 88 -5.49 30.65 3.75
C TYR A 88 -6.14 29.28 3.51
N LEU A 89 -5.59 28.22 4.09
CA LEU A 89 -6.08 26.85 3.87
C LEU A 89 -7.48 26.62 4.44
N ASN A 90 -7.82 27.24 5.57
CA ASN A 90 -9.16 27.16 6.15
C ASN A 90 -10.22 27.96 5.37
N ALA A 91 -9.79 28.82 4.45
CA ALA A 91 -10.67 29.61 3.59
C ALA A 91 -10.85 29.02 2.18
N LEU A 92 -10.17 27.92 1.85
CA LEU A 92 -10.32 27.15 0.60
C LEU A 92 -11.54 26.22 0.65
#